data_AF-X1BT03-F1
#
_entry.id   AF-X1BT03-F1
#
_cell.length_a   1.000
_cell.length_b   1.000
_cell.length_c   1.000
_cell.angle_alpha   90.00
_cell.angle_beta   90.00
_cell.angle_gamma   90.00
#
_symmetry.space_group_name_H-M   'P 1'
#
loop_
_entity.id
_entity.type
_entity.pdbx_description
1 polymer ?
#
loop_
_entity_poly.entity_id
_entity_poly.type
_entity_poly.pdbx_seq_one_letter_code
_entity_poly.pdbx_strand_id
1 'polypeptide(L)' 'MAKKNNSSVLEKVDLSRKKVKEFDVDSNIRVAYKTGKFIFGKNQVLIHLRNSTFKM' A
#
# COMPACT_ATOMS: atom_id res chain seq x y z
N MET A 1 42.84 7.49 -19.59
CA MET A 1 41.87 6.70 -20.37
C MET A 1 40.78 6.16 -19.45
N ALA A 2 39.52 6.41 -19.84
CA ALA A 2 38.23 5.81 -19.47
C ALA A 2 37.93 5.33 -18.03
N LYS A 3 36.90 5.94 -17.42
CA LYS A 3 35.81 5.16 -16.81
C LYS A 3 34.48 5.71 -17.33
N LYS A 4 33.98 5.09 -18.41
CA LYS A 4 32.70 5.41 -19.04
C LYS A 4 31.62 4.92 -18.08
N ASN A 5 30.92 5.84 -17.42
CA ASN A 5 29.82 5.53 -16.52
C ASN A 5 28.70 4.87 -17.35
N ASN A 6 28.36 3.61 -17.00
CA ASN A 6 27.31 2.84 -17.64
C ASN A 6 25.92 3.44 -17.29
N SER A 7 25.50 4.48 -18.01
CA SER A 7 24.16 5.07 -17.93
C SER A 7 23.08 4.22 -18.63
N SER A 8 23.46 3.12 -19.30
CA SER A 8 22.59 2.38 -20.22
C SER A 8 21.66 1.35 -19.57
N VAL A 9 21.72 1.14 -18.25
CA VAL A 9 20.84 0.17 -17.56
C VAL A 9 19.47 0.78 -17.25
N LEU A 10 19.38 2.10 -17.07
CA LEU A 10 18.11 2.80 -16.82
C LEU A 10 17.30 3.05 -18.10
N GLU A 11 17.96 3.16 -19.26
CA GLU A 11 17.29 3.44 -20.55
C GLU A 11 16.52 2.23 -21.13
N LYS A 12 16.74 1.02 -20.60
CA LYS A 12 16.07 -0.21 -21.05
C LYS A 12 14.90 -0.67 -20.17
N VAL A 13 14.53 0.12 -19.16
CA VAL A 13 13.31 -0.17 -18.40
C VAL A 13 12.17 0.61 -19.05
N ASP A 14 11.35 -0.09 -19.81
CA ASP A 14 10.14 0.45 -20.43
C ASP A 14 9.14 0.90 -19.34
N LEU A 15 9.19 2.17 -18.98
CA LEU A 15 8.31 2.80 -17.99
C LEU A 15 6.91 3.12 -18.54
N SER A 16 6.66 2.92 -19.85
CA SER A 16 5.34 3.15 -20.45
C SER A 16 4.26 2.21 -19.89
N ARG A 17 4.67 1.04 -19.38
CA ARG A 17 3.79 0.03 -18.76
C ARG A 17 3.58 0.24 -17.26
N LYS A 18 4.00 1.38 -16.71
CA LYS A 18 3.85 1.67 -15.29
C LYS A 18 2.38 1.95 -14.99
N LYS A 19 1.68 0.95 -14.45
CA LYS A 19 0.30 1.10 -13.97
C LYS A 19 0.24 2.25 -12.96
N VAL A 20 -0.69 3.18 -13.19
CA VAL A 20 -1.00 4.23 -12.23
C VAL A 20 -1.46 3.55 -10.95
N LYS A 21 -0.79 3.84 -9.82
CA LYS A 21 -1.22 3.35 -8.51
C LYS A 21 -2.46 4.14 -8.13
N GLU A 22 -3.62 3.62 -8.50
CA GLU A 22 -4.90 4.17 -8.10
C GLU A 22 -5.21 3.73 -6.67
N PHE A 23 -5.76 4.65 -5.86
CA PHE A 23 -6.21 4.33 -4.52
C PHE A 23 -7.59 3.67 -4.60
N ASP A 24 -7.59 2.38 -4.91
CA ASP A 24 -8.80 1.58 -4.93
C ASP A 24 -9.14 1.11 -3.51
N VAL A 25 -10.23 1.67 -2.98
CA VAL A 25 -10.74 1.36 -1.63
C VAL A 25 -11.10 -0.12 -1.52
N ASP A 26 -11.66 -0.74 -2.56
CA ASP A 26 -12.09 -2.13 -2.53
C ASP A 26 -10.88 -3.08 -2.48
N SER A 27 -9.87 -2.81 -3.31
CA SER A 27 -8.60 -3.53 -3.27
C SER A 27 -7.93 -3.38 -1.91
N ASN A 28 -7.94 -2.18 -1.32
CA ASN A 28 -7.33 -1.94 -0.01
C ASN A 28 -8.09 -2.65 1.11
N ILE A 29 -9.42 -2.63 1.11
CA ILE A 29 -10.24 -3.41 2.05
C ILE A 29 -9.90 -4.90 1.92
N ARG A 30 -9.73 -5.41 0.69
CA ARG A 30 -9.40 -6.82 0.45
C ARG A 30 -8.00 -7.21 0.90
N VAL A 31 -7.00 -6.36 0.65
CA VAL A 31 -5.64 -6.56 1.14
C VAL A 31 -5.63 -6.52 2.65
N ALA A 32 -6.28 -5.51 3.24
CA ALA A 32 -6.40 -5.38 4.67
C ALA A 32 -7.01 -6.66 5.24
N TYR A 33 -8.15 -7.14 4.72
CA TYR A 33 -8.82 -8.38 5.16
C TYR A 33 -7.89 -9.59 5.21
N LYS A 34 -6.94 -9.70 4.26
CA LYS A 34 -5.99 -10.82 4.18
C LYS A 34 -4.79 -10.68 5.12
N THR A 35 -4.34 -9.47 5.40
CA THR A 35 -3.06 -9.23 6.09
C THR A 35 -3.21 -8.69 7.52
N GLY A 36 -4.35 -8.09 7.83
CA GLY A 36 -4.63 -7.38 9.09
C GLY A 36 -5.46 -8.18 10.09
N LYS A 37 -5.62 -7.59 11.29
CA LYS A 37 -6.55 -8.06 12.31
C LYS A 37 -7.83 -7.23 12.24
N PHE A 38 -8.96 -7.89 12.05
CA PHE A 38 -10.28 -7.23 11.95
C PHE A 38 -11.10 -7.44 13.20
N ILE A 39 -11.85 -6.41 13.53
CA ILE A 39 -12.83 -6.45 14.60
C ILE A 39 -14.21 -6.40 13.93
N PHE A 40 -15.01 -7.40 14.21
CA PHE A 40 -16.35 -7.52 13.66
C PHE A 40 -17.40 -7.34 14.76
N GLY A 41 -18.57 -6.84 14.35
CA GLY A 41 -19.71 -6.65 15.25
C GLY A 41 -19.69 -5.29 15.95
N LYS A 42 -20.85 -4.64 15.96
CA LYS A 42 -21.03 -3.26 16.44
C LYS A 42 -20.44 -3.05 17.84
N ASN A 43 -20.74 -3.94 18.78
CA ASN A 43 -20.29 -3.78 20.17
C ASN A 43 -18.76 -3.89 20.31
N GLN A 44 -18.11 -4.81 19.58
CA GLN A 44 -16.65 -4.94 19.65
C GLN A 44 -15.95 -3.74 19.02
N VAL A 45 -16.48 -3.23 17.90
CA VAL A 45 -15.97 -2.02 17.26
C VAL A 45 -16.08 -0.81 18.20
N LEU A 46 -17.23 -0.63 18.87
CA LEU A 46 -17.43 0.46 19.82
C LEU A 46 -16.51 0.37 21.04
N ILE A 47 -16.31 -0.83 21.59
CA ILE A 47 -15.37 -1.07 22.69
C ILE A 47 -13.94 -0.74 22.24
N HIS A 48 -13.55 -1.18 21.04
CA HIS A 48 -12.22 -0.88 20.50
C HIS A 48 -12.02 0.62 20.34
N LEU A 49 -12.95 1.33 19.68
CA LEU A 49 -12.88 2.78 19.49
C LEU A 49 -12.83 3.56 20.81
N ARG A 50 -13.47 3.06 21.88
CA ARG A 50 -13.43 3.67 23.20
C ARG A 50 -12.07 3.50 23.89
N ASN A 51 -11.43 2.35 23.71
CA ASN A 51 -10.22 1.97 24.44
C ASN A 51 -8.93 2.30 23.68
N SER A 52 -8.97 2.24 22.35
CA SER A 52 -7.89 2.72 21.50
C SER A 52 -8.14 4.18 21.19
N THR A 53 -7.34 5.09 21.75
CA THR A 53 -7.27 6.47 21.26
C THR A 53 -6.79 6.41 19.82
N PHE A 54 -7.72 6.36 18.87
CA PHE A 54 -7.38 6.40 17.46
C PHE A 54 -6.64 7.73 17.27
N LYS A 55 -5.34 7.68 16.97
CA LYS A 55 -4.60 8.85 16.52
C LYS A 55 -5.17 9.20 15.16
N MET A 56 -6.17 10.07 15.14
CA MET A 56 -6.41 10.93 14.00
C MET A 56 -5.19 11.83 13.79
#